data_AF-D2DWP2-F1
#
_entry.id   AF-D2DWP2-F1
#
_cell.length_a   1.000
_cell.length_b   1.000
_cell.length_c   1.000
_cell.angle_alpha   90.00
_cell.angle_beta   90.00
_cell.angle_gamma   90.00
#
_symmetry.space_group_name_H-M   'P 1'
#
loop_
_entity.id
_entity.type
_entity.pdbx_description
1 polymer ?
#
loop_
_entity_poly.entity_id
_entity_poly.type
_entity_poly.pdbx_seq_one_letter_code
_entity_poly.pdbx_strand_id
1 'polypeptide(L)'
;MGSSAQLRRLKPLYQLVVNNILTIVAVPLAAAVLLKAAELGPEEILARARALRPAHMLLAGFLPAVATVLYLTLRPRAVYLVDYACFRTNPNCRVPFATFLEHSRVWPGFDERSVRFMTRLLERSGLGEETCLPYA
;
A
#
# COMPACT_ATOMS: atom_id res chain seq x y z
N MET A 1 -18.18 21.26 4.75
CA MET A 1 -18.28 19.78 4.82
C MET A 1 -18.14 19.09 3.44
N GLY A 2 -17.29 19.58 2.51
CA GLY A 2 -17.20 19.01 1.14
C GLY A 2 -15.88 18.31 0.77
N SER A 3 -14.79 18.56 1.53
CA SER A 3 -13.44 18.07 1.18
C SER A 3 -13.25 16.57 1.43
N SER A 4 -13.82 16.03 2.53
CA SER A 4 -13.64 14.62 2.91
C SER A 4 -14.30 13.62 1.96
N ALA A 5 -15.45 13.97 1.36
CA ALA A 5 -16.17 13.13 0.40
C ALA A 5 -15.46 13.07 -0.97
N GLN A 6 -14.84 14.17 -1.40
CA GLN A 6 -14.04 14.22 -2.63
C GLN A 6 -12.76 13.40 -2.50
N LEU A 7 -12.06 13.51 -1.36
CA LEU A 7 -10.85 12.75 -1.09
C LEU A 7 -11.10 11.24 -1.08
N ARG A 8 -12.26 10.80 -0.55
CA ARG A 8 -12.67 9.39 -0.52
C ARG A 8 -12.92 8.80 -1.92
N ARG A 9 -13.39 9.62 -2.87
CA ARG A 9 -13.55 9.24 -4.29
C ARG A 9 -12.24 9.25 -5.08
N LEU A 10 -11.32 10.14 -4.74
CA LEU A 10 -10.01 10.25 -5.40
C LEU A 10 -9.05 9.15 -4.99
N LYS A 11 -9.15 8.63 -3.76
CA LYS A 11 -8.28 7.57 -3.24
C LYS A 11 -8.18 6.32 -4.13
N PRO A 12 -9.28 5.70 -4.61
CA PRO A 12 -9.18 4.54 -5.50
C PRO A 12 -8.58 4.90 -6.86
N LEU A 13 -8.91 6.08 -7.40
CA LEU A 13 -8.36 6.54 -8.68
C LEU A 13 -6.85 6.78 -8.58
N TYR A 14 -6.40 7.40 -7.47
CA TYR A 14 -5.00 7.62 -7.17
C TYR A 14 -4.25 6.30 -7.00
N GLN A 15 -4.80 5.35 -6.24
CA GLN A 15 -4.20 4.03 -6.07
C GLN A 15 -4.11 3.27 -7.40
N LEU A 16 -5.15 3.35 -8.24
CA LEU A 16 -5.15 2.77 -9.57
C LEU A 16 -4.05 3.40 -10.43
N VAL A 17 -3.99 4.73 -10.48
CA VAL A 17 -2.98 5.44 -11.27
C VAL A 17 -1.59 5.08 -10.80
N VAL A 18 -1.28 5.19 -9.50
CA VAL A 18 0.06 4.95 -8.96
C VAL A 18 0.51 3.50 -9.14
N ASN A 19 -0.39 2.53 -8.95
CA ASN A 19 -0.04 1.12 -9.14
C ASN A 19 0.13 0.73 -10.62
N ASN A 20 -0.56 1.44 -11.53
CA ASN A 20 -0.63 1.10 -12.96
C ASN A 20 -0.04 2.19 -13.88
N ILE A 21 0.83 3.09 -13.38
CA ILE A 21 1.42 4.19 -14.18
C ILE A 21 2.04 3.65 -15.47
N LEU A 22 2.83 2.58 -15.36
CA LEU A 22 3.54 1.99 -16.50
C LEU A 22 2.56 1.52 -17.58
N THR A 23 1.47 0.85 -17.19
CA THR A 23 0.43 0.39 -18.11
C THR A 23 -0.38 1.55 -18.72
N ILE A 24 -0.68 2.59 -17.93
CA ILE A 24 -1.43 3.77 -18.39
C ILE A 24 -0.64 4.54 -19.46
N VAL A 25 0.68 4.59 -19.36
CA VAL A 25 1.55 5.25 -20.35
C VAL A 25 1.84 4.32 -21.55
N ALA A 26 2.06 3.03 -21.31
CA ALA A 26 2.41 2.08 -22.37
C ALA A 26 1.26 1.84 -23.37
N VAL A 27 0.01 1.78 -22.92
CA VAL A 27 -1.17 1.55 -23.79
C VAL A 27 -1.34 2.63 -24.88
N PRO A 28 -1.42 3.94 -24.56
CA PRO A 28 -1.56 4.98 -25.58
C PRO A 28 -0.32 5.08 -26.47
N LEU A 29 0.88 4.82 -25.93
CA LEU A 29 2.10 4.81 -26.73
C LEU A 29 2.11 3.66 -27.74
N ALA A 30 1.70 2.45 -27.32
CA ALA A 30 1.52 1.32 -28.23
C ALA A 30 0.43 1.58 -29.27
N ALA A 31 -0.70 2.17 -28.88
CA ALA A 31 -1.77 2.55 -29.79
C ALA A 31 -1.30 3.58 -30.84
N ALA A 32 -0.54 4.60 -30.43
CA ALA A 32 0.03 5.59 -31.34
C ALA A 32 1.02 4.97 -32.33
N VAL A 33 1.87 4.06 -31.87
CA VAL A 33 2.79 3.30 -32.73
C VAL A 33 2.02 2.44 -33.72
N LEU A 34 0.97 1.74 -33.29
CA LEU A 34 0.11 0.91 -34.15
C LEU A 34 -0.62 1.74 -35.20
N LEU A 35 -1.20 2.88 -34.83
CA LEU A 35 -1.86 3.79 -35.78
C LEU A 35 -0.88 4.32 -36.81
N LYS A 36 0.32 4.74 -36.38
CA LYS A 36 1.37 5.18 -37.31
C LYS A 36 1.87 4.06 -38.20
N ALA A 37 2.00 2.84 -37.68
CA ALA A 37 2.37 1.66 -38.46
C ALA A 37 1.25 1.18 -39.40
N ALA A 38 0.00 1.58 -39.18
CA ALA A 38 -1.11 1.32 -40.11
C ALA A 38 -1.20 2.38 -41.21
N GLU A 39 -0.83 3.63 -40.91
CA GLU A 39 -0.69 4.71 -41.90
C GLU A 39 0.52 4.50 -42.83
N LEU A 40 1.64 4.02 -42.28
CA LEU A 40 2.85 3.65 -43.02
C LEU A 40 2.71 2.22 -43.55
N GLY A 41 2.77 2.01 -44.86
CA GLY A 41 2.71 0.67 -45.42
C GLY A 41 3.87 -0.21 -44.92
N PRO A 42 3.71 -1.55 -44.84
CA PRO A 42 4.75 -2.46 -44.34
C PRO A 42 6.07 -2.35 -45.12
N GLU A 43 5.98 -2.02 -46.42
CA GLU A 43 7.13 -1.81 -47.30
C GLU A 43 7.92 -0.54 -46.95
N GLU A 44 7.25 0.56 -46.60
CA GLU A 44 7.92 1.79 -46.16
C GLU A 44 8.58 1.63 -44.79
N ILE A 45 7.93 0.87 -43.89
CA ILE A 45 8.50 0.54 -42.58
C ILE A 45 9.78 -0.28 -42.76
N LEU A 46 9.76 -1.30 -43.62
CA LEU A 46 10.91 -2.15 -43.89
C LEU A 46 12.03 -1.38 -44.59
N ALA A 47 11.70 -0.49 -45.54
CA ALA A 47 12.65 0.38 -46.22
C ALA A 47 13.32 1.35 -45.24
N ARG A 48 12.54 1.94 -44.32
CA ARG A 48 13.05 2.87 -43.31
C ARG A 48 13.87 2.15 -42.24
N ALA A 49 13.48 0.94 -41.85
CA ALA A 49 14.27 0.07 -40.98
C ALA A 49 15.61 -0.33 -41.63
N ARG A 50 15.63 -0.58 -42.95
CA ARG A 50 16.88 -0.81 -43.71
C ARG A 50 17.75 0.43 -43.87
N ALA A 51 17.13 1.61 -43.94
CA ALA A 51 17.82 2.89 -44.01
C ALA A 51 18.42 3.31 -42.66
N LEU A 52 17.93 2.74 -41.54
CA LEU A 52 18.53 2.93 -40.23
C LEU A 52 19.89 2.24 -40.18
N ARG A 53 20.92 3.00 -39.79
CA ARG A 53 22.26 2.45 -39.60
C ARG A 53 22.24 1.33 -38.54
N PRO A 54 23.07 0.29 -38.67
CA PRO A 54 23.14 -0.81 -37.70
C PRO A 54 23.40 -0.33 -36.27
N ALA A 55 24.13 0.78 -36.10
CA ALA A 55 24.33 1.43 -34.81
C ALA A 55 23.02 1.90 -34.15
N HIS A 56 22.06 2.39 -34.93
CA HIS A 56 20.76 2.86 -34.41
C HIS A 56 19.85 1.69 -34.06
N MET A 57 19.93 0.58 -34.81
CA MET A 57 19.21 -0.66 -34.46
C MET A 57 19.72 -1.26 -33.14
N LEU A 58 21.05 -1.27 -32.95
CA LEU A 58 21.65 -1.70 -31.70
C LEU A 58 21.24 -0.79 -30.54
N LEU A 59 21.27 0.53 -30.70
CA LEU A 59 20.85 1.46 -29.66
C LEU A 59 19.36 1.32 -29.31
N ALA A 60 18.50 1.20 -30.33
CA ALA A 60 17.05 1.10 -30.16
C ALA A 60 16.61 -0.26 -29.57
N GLY A 61 17.39 -1.33 -29.74
CA GLY A 61 17.08 -2.64 -29.16
C GLY A 61 17.79 -2.90 -27.82
N PHE A 62 19.09 -2.62 -27.76
CA PHE A 62 19.92 -2.93 -26.60
C PHE A 62 19.61 -2.04 -25.40
N LEU A 63 19.41 -0.73 -25.62
CA LEU A 63 19.13 0.20 -24.53
C LEU A 63 17.83 -0.12 -23.78
N PRO A 64 16.67 -0.34 -24.44
CA PRO A 64 15.46 -0.76 -23.73
C PRO A 64 15.57 -2.17 -23.17
N ALA A 65 16.31 -3.09 -23.81
CA ALA A 65 16.53 -4.42 -23.25
C ALA A 65 17.28 -4.36 -21.92
N VAL A 66 18.37 -3.59 -21.86
CA VAL A 66 19.15 -3.37 -20.63
C VAL A 66 18.30 -2.65 -19.58
N ALA A 67 17.56 -1.60 -19.96
CA ALA A 67 16.68 -0.88 -19.03
C ALA A 67 15.58 -1.80 -18.46
N THR A 68 15.02 -2.69 -19.27
CA THR A 68 14.01 -3.67 -18.84
C THR A 68 14.61 -4.67 -17.86
N VAL A 69 15.79 -5.21 -18.16
CA VAL A 69 16.49 -6.14 -17.25
C VAL A 69 16.79 -5.46 -15.92
N LEU A 70 17.33 -4.24 -15.94
CA LEU A 70 17.60 -3.46 -14.72
C LEU A 70 16.32 -3.15 -13.95
N TYR A 71 15.24 -2.76 -14.62
CA TYR A 71 13.96 -2.52 -13.97
C TYR A 71 13.43 -3.78 -13.28
N LEU A 72 13.46 -4.93 -13.96
CA LEU A 72 12.97 -6.20 -13.41
C LEU A 72 13.83 -6.71 -12.24
N THR A 73 15.14 -6.45 -12.25
CA THR A 73 16.04 -6.87 -11.15
C THR A 73 15.99 -5.91 -9.97
N LEU A 74 15.84 -4.60 -10.21
CA LEU A 74 15.77 -3.57 -9.17
C LEU A 74 14.37 -3.42 -8.57
N ARG A 75 13.32 -3.92 -9.24
CA ARG A 75 11.95 -3.84 -8.73
C ARG A 75 11.86 -4.61 -7.40
N PRO A 76 11.40 -3.96 -6.31
CA PRO A 76 11.18 -4.65 -5.05
C PRO A 76 10.16 -5.78 -5.25
N ARG A 77 10.55 -7.00 -4.87
CA ARG A 77 9.66 -8.16 -4.92
C ARG A 77 8.59 -8.01 -3.84
N ALA A 78 7.35 -8.29 -4.20
CA ALA A 78 6.26 -8.29 -3.23
C ALA A 78 6.50 -9.41 -2.21
N VAL A 79 6.58 -9.04 -0.93
CA VAL A 79 6.67 -9.97 0.21
C VAL A 79 5.28 -10.09 0.80
N TYR A 80 4.80 -11.32 0.96
CA TYR A 80 3.45 -11.61 1.47
C TYR A 80 3.54 -12.29 2.82
N LEU A 81 2.60 -11.96 3.71
CA LEU A 81 2.40 -12.69 4.96
C LEU A 81 1.79 -14.06 4.61
N VAL A 82 2.57 -15.13 4.81
CA VAL A 82 2.13 -16.50 4.48
C VAL A 82 1.20 -17.05 5.56
N ASP A 83 1.57 -16.86 6.83
CA ASP A 83 0.80 -17.29 7.98
C ASP A 83 1.12 -16.40 9.19
N TYR A 84 0.19 -16.32 10.14
CA TYR A 84 0.39 -15.68 11.43
C TYR A 84 -0.28 -16.48 12.54
N ALA A 85 0.42 -16.60 13.67
CA ALA A 85 -0.13 -17.17 14.88
C ALA A 85 0.00 -16.15 16.01
N CYS A 86 -1.13 -15.84 16.66
CA CYS A 86 -1.17 -15.00 17.85
C CYS A 86 -1.79 -15.80 19.00
N PHE A 87 -1.24 -15.66 20.20
CA PHE A 87 -1.85 -16.23 21.39
C PHE A 87 -3.12 -15.45 21.74
N ARG A 88 -4.26 -16.14 21.77
CA ARG A 88 -5.53 -15.58 22.24
C ARG A 88 -5.73 -16.00 23.70
N THR A 89 -5.72 -15.02 24.59
CA THR A 89 -5.98 -15.22 26.01
C THR A 89 -7.39 -15.77 26.26
N ASN A 90 -7.55 -16.50 27.35
CA ASN A 90 -8.85 -17.00 27.79
C ASN A 90 -9.81 -15.80 28.03
N PRO A 91 -11.10 -15.87 27.65
CA PRO A 91 -12.09 -14.84 27.95
C PRO A 91 -12.14 -14.40 29.42
N ASN A 92 -11.76 -15.27 30.36
CA ASN A 92 -11.69 -14.95 31.79
C ASN A 92 -10.60 -13.92 32.15
N CYS A 93 -9.62 -13.69 31.26
CA CYS A 93 -8.57 -12.69 31.45
C CYS A 93 -8.99 -11.30 30.94
N ARG A 94 -10.19 -11.17 30.35
CA ARG A 94 -10.71 -9.91 29.82
C ARG A 94 -11.03 -8.94 30.97
N VAL A 95 -10.59 -7.70 30.83
CA VAL A 95 -10.86 -6.64 31.80
C VAL A 95 -11.48 -5.44 31.08
N PRO A 96 -12.83 -5.33 31.11
CA PRO A 96 -13.55 -4.15 30.65
C PRO A 96 -13.15 -2.89 31.42
N PHE A 97 -13.40 -1.71 30.84
CA PHE A 97 -13.06 -0.44 31.48
C PHE A 97 -13.77 -0.26 32.83
N ALA A 98 -15.03 -0.70 32.93
CA ALA A 98 -15.78 -0.66 34.18
C ALA A 98 -15.09 -1.46 35.29
N THR A 99 -14.69 -2.70 35.01
CA THR A 99 -14.01 -3.59 35.97
C THR A 99 -12.67 -3.00 36.42
N PHE A 100 -11.89 -2.45 35.49
CA PHE A 100 -10.63 -1.78 35.82
C PHE A 100 -10.86 -0.57 36.75
N LEU A 101 -11.85 0.26 36.45
CA LEU A 101 -12.17 1.45 37.23
C LEU A 101 -12.69 1.12 38.63
N GLU A 102 -13.59 0.15 38.74
CA GLU A 102 -14.07 -0.35 40.04
C GLU A 102 -12.92 -0.87 40.90
N HIS A 103 -12.07 -1.72 40.32
CA HIS A 103 -10.91 -2.25 41.04
C HIS A 103 -9.94 -1.14 41.46
N SER A 104 -9.68 -0.15 40.60
CA SER A 104 -8.81 0.98 40.91
C SER A 104 -9.33 1.87 42.04
N ARG A 105 -10.66 1.94 42.24
CA ARG A 105 -11.28 2.72 43.33
C ARG A 105 -11.26 1.99 44.67
N VAL A 106 -11.34 0.66 44.66
CA VAL A 106 -11.31 -0.16 45.87
C VAL A 106 -9.87 -0.41 46.34
N TRP A 107 -8.89 -0.29 45.44
CA TRP A 107 -7.49 -0.51 45.76
C TRP A 107 -6.93 0.55 46.73
N PRO A 108 -6.39 0.16 47.89
CA PRO A 108 -5.95 1.10 48.92
C PRO A 108 -4.73 1.95 48.53
N GLY A 109 -4.01 1.54 47.47
CA GLY A 109 -2.85 2.26 46.95
C GLY A 109 -3.19 3.37 45.94
N PHE A 110 -4.46 3.57 45.58
CA PHE A 110 -4.86 4.62 44.64
C PHE A 110 -5.81 5.63 45.28
N ASP A 111 -5.43 6.88 45.16
CA ASP A 111 -6.18 8.06 45.54
C ASP A 111 -7.03 8.58 44.36
N GLU A 112 -8.08 9.36 44.65
CA GLU A 112 -9.09 9.73 43.65
C GLU A 112 -8.51 10.50 42.45
N ARG A 113 -7.44 11.28 42.67
CA ARG A 113 -6.70 11.97 41.61
C ARG A 113 -6.04 10.97 40.65
N SER A 114 -5.42 9.93 41.20
CA SER A 114 -4.77 8.85 40.46
C SER A 114 -5.81 8.06 39.65
N VAL A 115 -6.96 7.73 40.25
CA VAL A 115 -8.08 7.08 39.54
C VAL A 115 -8.54 7.92 38.37
N ARG A 116 -8.79 9.22 38.57
CA ARG A 116 -9.25 10.14 37.51
C ARG A 116 -8.22 10.29 36.39
N PHE A 117 -6.94 10.30 36.72
CA PHE A 117 -5.86 10.29 35.74
C PHE A 117 -5.87 9.00 34.92
N MET A 118 -5.95 7.84 35.57
CA MET A 118 -6.01 6.54 34.90
C MET A 118 -7.25 6.40 34.01
N THR A 119 -8.41 6.92 34.42
CA THR A 119 -9.62 6.94 33.57
C THR A 119 -9.36 7.68 32.26
N ARG A 120 -8.82 8.91 32.34
CA ARG A 120 -8.51 9.71 31.14
C ARG A 120 -7.45 9.07 30.26
N LEU A 121 -6.48 8.38 30.87
CA LEU A 121 -5.45 7.64 30.15
C LEU A 121 -6.06 6.46 29.40
N LEU A 122 -6.92 5.68 30.07
CA LEU A 122 -7.59 4.52 29.50
C LEU A 122 -8.45 4.91 28.28
N GLU A 123 -9.26 5.97 28.42
CA GLU A 123 -10.10 6.51 27.33
C GLU A 123 -9.31 6.98 26.10
N ARG A 124 -8.03 7.34 26.28
CA ARG A 124 -7.15 7.87 25.21
C ARG A 124 -6.10 6.87 24.72
N SER A 125 -6.00 5.71 25.35
CA SER A 125 -4.96 4.71 25.08
C SER A 125 -5.20 3.91 23.79
N GLY A 126 -6.43 3.94 23.24
CA GLY A 126 -6.82 3.08 22.12
C GLY A 126 -7.03 1.61 22.52
N LEU A 127 -6.99 1.29 23.82
CA LEU A 127 -7.43 -0.01 24.33
C LEU A 127 -8.95 -0.15 24.16
N GLY A 128 -9.41 -1.39 24.02
CA GLY A 128 -10.83 -1.70 23.85
C GLY A 128 -11.36 -2.52 25.01
N GLU A 129 -12.67 -2.75 25.01
CA GLU A 129 -13.33 -3.56 26.05
C GLU A 129 -12.90 -5.04 26.06
N GLU A 130 -12.21 -5.50 25.02
CA GLU A 130 -11.69 -6.87 24.86
C GLU A 130 -10.24 -7.02 25.37
N THR A 131 -9.64 -5.95 25.91
CA THR A 131 -8.28 -6.00 26.45
C THR A 131 -8.20 -6.99 27.60
N CYS A 132 -7.17 -7.83 27.59
CA CYS A 132 -6.93 -8.84 28.62
C CYS A 132 -5.69 -8.49 29.45
N LEU A 133 -5.76 -8.76 30.75
CA LEU A 133 -4.63 -8.62 31.67
C LEU A 133 -4.07 -10.01 32.03
N PRO A 134 -2.74 -10.14 32.21
CA PRO A 134 -2.15 -11.37 32.73
C PRO A 134 -2.60 -11.60 34.18
N TYR A 135 -2.66 -12.86 34.60
CA TYR A 135 -2.90 -13.21 36.00
C TYR A 135 -1.70 -12.77 36.84
N ALA A 136 -1.96 -12.14 37.99
CA ALA A 136 -0.94 -11.70 38.95
C ALA A 136 -0.86 -12.65 40.15
#